data_AF-A0A2C9XQC6-F1
#
_entry.id   AF-A0A2C9XQC6-F1
#
_cell.length_a   1.000
_cell.length_b   1.000
_cell.length_c   1.000
_cell.angle_alpha   90.00
_cell.angle_beta   90.00
_cell.angle_gamma   90.00
#
_symmetry.space_group_name_H-M   'P 1'
#
loop_
_entity.id
_entity.type
_entity.pdbx_description
1 polymer ?
#
loop_
_entity_poly.entity_id
_entity_poly.type
_entity_poly.pdbx_seq_one_letter_code
_entity_poly.pdbx_strand_id
1 'polypeptide(L)'
;MKKILSIDAGRKYFSKDQLLQIIDRANKQGYTGLSLVLGNNGLRFLLDDMTILINDQKYTSEEVKTALIRGTKKYYDDPNGIFLTETEMDEILYFASTNEMEVIPVINSPGHMDAILEGMTQLGIQNPRYKQSIRTIDLSNDQALHFTKGLIEKYIAYFSNFSEIFNIGCDEYANDLNDGGWRSIQQTGEYRLFVEYVNELVQLVKAYKMKPMVFNDGIYYQENETYGTFDPSLLIAYWTAGWSNYDVSSAKFLISKGHQLLNTNDHWYWVIGRKTKKDGQYHLKSAKEGLKSISNSFVVGSESGLPVLGSMVGIWADDPEADFNISDLFELLETQFEIK
;
A
#
# COMPACT_ATOMS: atom_id res chain seq x y z
N MET A 1 -17.75 -7.41 -10.64
CA MET A 1 -16.45 -7.79 -10.05
C MET A 1 -15.59 -6.53 -10.04
N LYS A 2 -14.84 -6.26 -8.96
CA LYS A 2 -14.03 -5.04 -8.87
C LYS A 2 -12.90 -5.07 -9.91
N LYS A 3 -12.64 -3.95 -10.57
CA LYS A 3 -11.47 -3.76 -11.45
C LYS A 3 -10.76 -2.48 -11.01
N ILE A 4 -9.64 -2.65 -10.31
CA ILE A 4 -8.96 -1.56 -9.59
C ILE A 4 -7.64 -1.22 -10.29
N LEU A 5 -7.34 0.06 -10.41
CA LEU A 5 -6.02 0.55 -10.79
C LEU A 5 -5.32 1.05 -9.54
N SER A 6 -4.12 0.54 -9.23
CA SER A 6 -3.30 1.05 -8.12
C SER A 6 -2.23 2.00 -8.64
N ILE A 7 -2.10 3.17 -8.03
CA ILE A 7 -1.08 4.18 -8.37
C ILE A 7 -0.21 4.46 -7.14
N ASP A 8 1.10 4.27 -7.29
CA ASP A 8 2.11 4.60 -6.28
C ASP A 8 2.40 6.10 -6.20
N ALA A 9 1.47 6.83 -5.58
CA ALA A 9 1.62 8.23 -5.25
C ALA A 9 2.31 8.47 -3.88
N GLY A 10 2.91 7.42 -3.29
CA GLY A 10 3.69 7.51 -2.06
C GLY A 10 5.15 7.76 -2.37
N ARG A 11 5.74 6.96 -3.27
CA ARG A 11 7.13 7.16 -3.70
C ARG A 11 7.29 8.39 -4.58
N LYS A 12 6.41 8.56 -5.55
CA LYS A 12 6.44 9.64 -6.55
C LYS A 12 5.27 10.60 -6.37
N TYR A 13 5.48 11.89 -6.60
CA TYR A 13 4.39 12.85 -6.58
C TYR A 13 3.56 12.78 -7.87
N PHE A 14 2.24 12.80 -7.70
CA PHE A 14 1.27 12.99 -8.78
C PHE A 14 0.43 14.21 -8.44
N SER A 15 0.31 15.15 -9.37
CA SER A 15 -0.56 16.29 -9.19
C SER A 15 -2.03 15.87 -9.21
N LYS A 16 -2.89 16.71 -8.61
CA LYS A 16 -4.34 16.58 -8.73
C LYS A 16 -4.77 16.35 -10.19
N ASP A 17 -4.32 17.20 -11.11
CA ASP A 17 -4.73 17.13 -12.53
C ASP A 17 -4.30 15.83 -13.21
N GLN A 18 -3.15 15.25 -12.82
CA GLN A 18 -2.75 13.92 -13.30
C GLN A 18 -3.68 12.84 -12.76
N LEU A 19 -4.02 12.88 -11.47
CA LEU A 19 -4.92 11.91 -10.85
C LEU A 19 -6.34 11.99 -11.43
N LEU A 20 -6.87 13.19 -11.70
CA LEU A 20 -8.17 13.37 -12.38
C LEU A 20 -8.16 12.75 -13.78
N GLN A 21 -7.09 12.97 -14.56
CA GLN A 21 -6.94 12.35 -15.89
C GLN A 21 -6.83 10.82 -15.81
N ILE A 22 -6.16 10.30 -14.79
CA ILE A 22 -6.04 8.86 -14.56
C ILE A 22 -7.41 8.26 -14.22
N ILE A 23 -8.16 8.89 -13.32
CA ILE A 23 -9.53 8.47 -12.95
C ILE A 23 -10.44 8.46 -14.18
N ASP A 24 -10.48 9.56 -14.94
CA ASP A 24 -11.30 9.65 -16.16
C ASP A 24 -10.93 8.55 -17.18
N ARG A 25 -9.63 8.34 -17.43
CA ARG A 25 -9.19 7.30 -18.37
C ARG A 25 -9.51 5.90 -17.85
N ALA A 26 -9.24 5.61 -16.58
CA ALA A 26 -9.50 4.31 -15.98
C ALA A 26 -11.00 3.99 -16.04
N ASN A 27 -11.87 4.94 -15.69
CA ASN A 27 -13.32 4.80 -15.81
C ASN A 27 -13.75 4.45 -17.24
N LYS A 28 -13.25 5.18 -18.24
CA LYS A 28 -13.51 4.89 -19.67
C LYS A 28 -13.05 3.50 -20.12
N GLN A 29 -12.08 2.90 -19.43
CA GLN A 29 -11.61 1.53 -19.67
C GLN A 29 -12.27 0.48 -18.74
N GLY A 30 -13.38 0.87 -18.09
CA GLY A 30 -14.22 0.00 -17.26
C GLY A 30 -13.62 -0.36 -15.90
N TYR A 31 -12.63 0.40 -15.42
CA TYR A 31 -12.20 0.28 -14.02
C TYR A 31 -13.28 0.84 -13.09
N THR A 32 -13.47 0.18 -11.96
CA THR A 32 -14.48 0.53 -10.96
C THR A 32 -13.86 1.25 -9.76
N GLY A 33 -12.54 1.32 -9.67
CA GLY A 33 -11.88 1.99 -8.56
C GLY A 33 -10.39 2.28 -8.77
N LEU A 34 -9.90 3.15 -7.91
CA LEU A 34 -8.51 3.58 -7.82
C LEU A 34 -7.98 3.23 -6.43
N SER A 35 -6.97 2.38 -6.34
CA SER A 35 -6.14 2.22 -5.14
C SER A 35 -5.09 3.32 -5.15
N LEU A 36 -5.23 4.32 -4.29
CA LEU A 36 -4.34 5.46 -4.25
C LEU A 36 -3.35 5.29 -3.10
N VAL A 37 -2.12 4.92 -3.43
CA VAL A 37 -1.07 4.70 -2.45
C VAL A 37 -0.46 6.04 -2.07
N LEU A 38 -0.69 6.49 -0.83
CA LEU A 38 -0.30 7.83 -0.37
C LEU A 38 0.85 7.79 0.64
N GLY A 39 0.97 6.70 1.39
CA GLY A 39 2.11 6.39 2.24
C GLY A 39 2.76 5.10 1.76
N ASN A 40 3.94 5.20 1.15
CA ASN A 40 4.74 4.07 0.66
C ASN A 40 6.17 4.58 0.37
N ASN A 41 7.08 4.28 1.29
CA ASN A 41 8.36 4.94 1.52
C ASN A 41 8.23 6.45 1.78
N GLY A 42 7.77 7.23 0.80
CA GLY A 42 7.31 8.60 1.00
C GLY A 42 5.90 8.67 1.62
N LEU A 43 5.53 9.83 2.16
CA LEU A 43 4.15 10.14 2.57
C LEU A 43 3.73 11.46 1.91
N ARG A 44 2.82 11.40 0.95
CA ARG A 44 2.50 12.51 0.04
C ARG A 44 1.06 13.00 0.14
N PHE A 45 0.46 12.87 1.31
CA PHE A 45 -0.84 13.45 1.61
C PHE A 45 -0.83 14.05 3.02
N LEU A 46 -1.19 15.32 3.16
CA LEU A 46 -1.28 16.00 4.46
C LEU A 46 -2.68 16.54 4.68
N LEU A 47 -3.26 16.16 5.81
CA LEU A 47 -4.52 16.73 6.30
C LEU A 47 -4.27 18.16 6.81
N ASP A 48 -5.35 18.93 6.92
CA ASP A 48 -5.32 20.27 7.48
C ASP A 48 -4.94 20.24 8.98
N ASP A 49 -5.45 19.26 9.73
CA ASP A 49 -5.05 18.99 11.11
C ASP A 49 -4.30 17.66 11.27
N MET A 50 -2.98 17.76 11.36
CA MET A 50 -2.07 16.65 11.63
C MET A 50 -1.69 16.53 13.11
N THR A 51 -2.45 17.12 14.03
CA THR A 51 -2.18 17.02 15.48
C THR A 51 -2.26 15.56 15.93
N ILE A 52 -1.20 15.04 16.55
CA ILE A 52 -1.17 13.68 17.11
C ILE A 52 -1.07 13.75 18.63
N LEU A 53 -1.95 13.01 19.30
CA LEU A 53 -1.96 12.85 20.76
C LEU A 53 -1.53 11.43 21.10
N ILE A 54 -0.46 11.28 21.88
CA ILE A 54 0.01 10.00 22.40
C ILE A 54 0.06 10.12 23.92
N ASN A 55 -0.85 9.47 24.62
CA ASN A 55 -1.00 9.63 26.07
C ASN A 55 -1.11 11.13 26.42
N ASP A 56 -0.21 11.64 27.27
CA ASP A 56 -0.16 13.06 27.65
C ASP A 56 0.69 13.93 26.71
N GLN A 57 1.36 13.34 25.71
CA GLN A 57 2.21 14.06 24.77
C GLN A 57 1.41 14.50 23.54
N LYS A 58 1.47 15.80 23.24
CA LYS A 58 0.88 16.42 22.05
C LYS A 58 1.98 16.83 21.07
N TYR A 59 1.87 16.33 19.84
CA TYR A 59 2.61 16.85 18.68
C TYR A 59 1.68 17.76 17.91
N THR A 60 2.06 19.02 17.73
CA THR A 60 1.21 20.00 17.02
C THR A 60 1.15 19.69 15.53
N SER A 61 0.05 20.09 14.86
CA SER A 61 -0.10 19.93 13.41
C SER A 61 1.11 20.44 12.62
N GLU A 62 1.63 21.62 12.95
CA GLU A 62 2.79 22.21 12.26
C GLU A 62 4.08 21.42 12.46
N GLU A 63 4.33 20.90 13.66
CA GLU A 63 5.49 20.04 13.93
C GLU A 63 5.41 18.75 13.12
N VAL A 64 4.23 18.09 13.14
CA VAL A 64 4.00 16.84 12.41
C VAL A 64 4.13 17.08 10.90
N LYS A 65 3.49 18.10 10.34
CA LYS A 65 3.62 18.46 8.92
C LYS A 65 5.08 18.73 8.54
N THR A 66 5.79 19.54 9.32
CA THR A 66 7.20 19.86 9.05
C THR A 66 8.07 18.60 9.05
N ALA A 67 7.87 17.73 10.03
CA ALA A 67 8.62 16.49 10.17
C ALA A 67 8.37 15.52 9.00
N LEU A 68 7.11 15.32 8.62
CA LEU A 68 6.71 14.46 7.51
C LEU A 68 7.16 15.01 6.14
N ILE A 69 7.07 16.33 5.91
CA ILE A 69 7.60 16.96 4.69
C ILE A 69 9.10 16.72 4.57
N ARG A 70 9.86 16.94 5.65
CA ARG A 70 11.30 16.66 5.63
C ARG A 70 11.59 15.17 5.43
N GLY A 71 10.81 14.28 6.05
CA GLY A 71 10.91 12.85 5.85
C GLY A 71 10.69 12.43 4.40
N THR A 72 9.61 12.90 3.78
CA THR A 72 9.30 12.63 2.36
C THR A 72 10.38 13.18 1.43
N LYS A 73 10.90 14.38 1.68
CA LYS A 73 12.03 14.94 0.90
C LYS A 73 13.32 14.15 1.07
N LYS A 74 13.59 13.62 2.27
CA LYS A 74 14.76 12.78 2.53
C LYS A 74 14.69 11.46 1.76
N TYR A 75 13.49 10.88 1.64
CA TYR A 75 13.26 9.74 0.75
C TYR A 75 13.46 10.15 -0.72
N TYR A 76 12.69 11.14 -1.19
CA TYR A 76 12.82 11.71 -2.53
C TYR A 76 12.18 13.10 -2.62
N ASP A 77 13.02 14.14 -2.76
CA ASP A 77 12.60 15.54 -3.02
C ASP A 77 12.21 15.70 -4.50
N ASP A 78 11.01 15.19 -4.82
CA ASP A 78 10.47 15.18 -6.17
C ASP A 78 10.29 16.62 -6.70
N PRO A 79 10.92 16.99 -7.84
CA PRO A 79 10.82 18.35 -8.38
C PRO A 79 9.40 18.71 -8.84
N ASN A 80 8.50 17.74 -9.00
CA ASN A 80 7.12 17.96 -9.46
C ASN A 80 6.16 18.34 -8.32
N GLY A 81 6.54 18.10 -7.06
CA GLY A 81 5.72 18.38 -5.89
C GLY A 81 6.02 17.44 -4.72
N ILE A 82 5.50 17.75 -3.53
CA ILE A 82 5.82 16.98 -2.31
C ILE A 82 4.63 16.20 -1.80
N PHE A 83 3.50 16.86 -1.62
CA PHE A 83 2.28 16.29 -1.06
C PHE A 83 1.04 16.89 -1.71
N LEU A 84 -0.05 16.13 -1.71
CA LEU A 84 -1.41 16.60 -1.92
C LEU A 84 -1.95 17.19 -0.61
N THR A 85 -2.67 18.29 -0.72
CA THR A 85 -3.43 18.91 0.38
C THR A 85 -4.76 18.19 0.61
N GLU A 86 -5.38 18.41 1.78
CA GLU A 86 -6.74 17.95 2.07
C GLU A 86 -7.75 18.44 1.03
N THR A 87 -7.69 19.73 0.65
CA THR A 87 -8.56 20.29 -0.39
C THR A 87 -8.37 19.65 -1.76
N GLU A 88 -7.13 19.38 -2.19
CA GLU A 88 -6.91 18.66 -3.46
C GLU A 88 -7.43 17.22 -3.40
N MET A 89 -7.27 16.54 -2.26
CA MET A 89 -7.81 15.20 -2.06
C MET A 89 -9.33 15.18 -2.07
N ASP A 90 -10.00 16.16 -1.43
CA ASP A 90 -11.46 16.30 -1.49
C ASP A 90 -11.96 16.45 -2.92
N GLU A 91 -11.28 17.25 -3.75
CA GLU A 91 -11.61 17.39 -5.17
C GLU A 91 -11.39 16.09 -5.96
N ILE A 92 -10.31 15.35 -5.68
CA ILE A 92 -10.04 14.04 -6.29
C ILE A 92 -11.12 13.03 -5.92
N LEU A 93 -11.47 12.94 -4.64
CA LEU A 93 -12.49 12.02 -4.10
C LEU A 93 -13.87 12.35 -4.65
N TYR A 94 -14.23 13.64 -4.70
CA TYR A 94 -15.49 14.09 -5.31
C TYR A 94 -15.54 13.72 -6.80
N PHE A 95 -14.47 13.99 -7.55
CA PHE A 95 -14.41 13.63 -8.96
C PHE A 95 -14.53 12.12 -9.18
N ALA A 96 -13.81 11.30 -8.41
CA ALA A 96 -13.93 9.84 -8.47
C ALA A 96 -15.37 9.38 -8.20
N SER A 97 -16.01 9.91 -7.16
CA SER A 97 -17.40 9.59 -6.82
C SER A 97 -18.38 9.95 -7.95
N THR A 98 -18.23 11.13 -8.57
CA THR A 98 -19.08 11.53 -9.71
C THR A 98 -18.87 10.66 -10.96
N ASN A 99 -17.74 9.96 -11.06
CA ASN A 99 -17.45 8.98 -12.10
C ASN A 99 -17.74 7.53 -11.64
N GLU A 100 -18.46 7.35 -10.53
CA GLU A 100 -18.78 6.03 -9.96
C GLU A 100 -17.53 5.16 -9.70
N MET A 101 -16.39 5.79 -9.43
CA MET A 101 -15.14 5.14 -9.08
C MET A 101 -14.92 5.19 -7.57
N GLU A 102 -14.72 4.02 -6.95
CA GLU A 102 -14.28 3.96 -5.56
C GLU A 102 -12.81 4.37 -5.44
N VAL A 103 -12.44 4.99 -4.32
CA VAL A 103 -11.05 5.23 -3.96
C VAL A 103 -10.68 4.38 -2.75
N ILE A 104 -9.59 3.62 -2.86
CA ILE A 104 -9.03 2.80 -1.79
C ILE A 104 -7.71 3.44 -1.36
N PRO A 105 -7.66 4.24 -0.29
CA PRO A 105 -6.40 4.79 0.22
C PRO A 105 -5.47 3.68 0.72
N VAL A 106 -4.17 3.87 0.51
CA VAL A 106 -3.12 3.04 1.14
C VAL A 106 -2.16 3.92 1.93
N ILE A 107 -2.03 3.63 3.21
CA ILE A 107 -0.98 4.18 4.08
C ILE A 107 -0.21 2.98 4.65
N ASN A 108 0.98 2.74 4.13
CA ASN A 108 1.73 1.53 4.41
C ASN A 108 2.45 1.59 5.77
N SER A 109 2.40 0.48 6.49
CA SER A 109 3.15 0.18 7.71
C SER A 109 3.00 -1.33 8.00
N PRO A 110 3.92 -2.01 8.72
CA PRO A 110 5.09 -1.49 9.41
C PRO A 110 6.34 -1.36 8.53
N GLY A 111 6.29 -1.86 7.30
CA GLY A 111 7.29 -1.62 6.25
C GLY A 111 6.98 -0.36 5.45
N HIS A 112 7.84 -0.04 4.48
CA HIS A 112 7.63 1.04 3.50
C HIS A 112 7.17 2.38 4.11
N MET A 113 7.81 2.82 5.19
CA MET A 113 7.41 4.02 5.92
C MET A 113 8.59 4.96 6.24
N ASP A 114 9.56 5.06 5.34
CA ASP A 114 10.80 5.85 5.45
C ASP A 114 10.54 7.29 5.93
N ALA A 115 9.60 7.98 5.29
CA ALA A 115 9.22 9.35 5.60
C ALA A 115 8.63 9.48 7.01
N ILE A 116 7.83 8.49 7.45
CA ILE A 116 7.23 8.47 8.78
C ILE A 116 8.32 8.23 9.84
N LEU A 117 9.25 7.30 9.61
CA LEU A 117 10.36 7.01 10.53
C LEU A 117 11.31 8.21 10.69
N GLU A 118 11.57 8.91 9.58
CA GLU A 118 12.34 10.15 9.63
C GLU A 118 11.57 11.25 10.36
N GLY A 119 10.27 11.37 10.11
CA GLY A 119 9.39 12.30 10.83
C GLY A 119 9.39 12.05 12.34
N MET A 120 9.23 10.79 12.75
CA MET A 120 9.32 10.38 14.16
C MET A 120 10.63 10.81 14.80
N THR A 121 11.76 10.57 14.11
CA THR A 121 13.10 10.95 14.62
C THR A 121 13.20 12.47 14.83
N GLN A 122 12.66 13.27 13.91
CA GLN A 122 12.64 14.74 14.04
C GLN A 122 11.73 15.24 15.15
N LEU A 123 10.65 14.52 15.43
CA LEU A 123 9.74 14.78 16.54
C LEU A 123 10.30 14.28 17.89
N GLY A 124 11.53 13.73 17.89
CA GLY A 124 12.23 13.29 19.10
C GLY A 124 11.87 11.88 19.56
N ILE A 125 11.10 11.10 18.78
CA ILE A 125 10.85 9.68 19.08
C ILE A 125 12.16 8.92 18.87
N GLN A 126 12.59 8.21 19.91
CA GLN A 126 13.89 7.55 19.94
C GLN A 126 13.83 6.20 19.23
N ASN A 127 14.82 5.94 18.37
CA ASN A 127 15.05 4.65 17.71
C ASN A 127 13.79 3.99 17.13
N PRO A 128 13.03 4.67 16.25
CA PRO A 128 11.79 4.09 15.72
C PRO A 128 12.02 2.94 14.73
N ARG A 129 13.26 2.69 14.31
CA ARG A 129 13.61 1.79 13.20
C ARG A 129 13.91 0.39 13.70
N TYR A 130 13.39 -0.64 13.01
CA TYR A 130 13.78 -2.02 13.24
C TYR A 130 15.24 -2.20 12.81
N LYS A 131 16.12 -2.47 13.78
CA LYS A 131 17.58 -2.56 13.56
C LYS A 131 18.07 -1.33 12.79
N GLN A 132 18.56 -1.52 11.57
CA GLN A 132 19.17 -0.51 10.71
C GLN A 132 18.29 -0.23 9.49
N SER A 133 17.06 -0.77 9.45
CA SER A 133 16.15 -0.57 8.34
C SER A 133 15.82 0.91 8.19
N ILE A 134 15.91 1.41 6.96
CA ILE A 134 15.44 2.75 6.63
C ILE A 134 13.93 2.79 6.37
N ARG A 135 13.30 1.62 6.18
CA ARG A 135 11.91 1.47 5.74
C ARG A 135 10.95 0.98 6.81
N THR A 136 11.46 0.30 7.84
CA THR A 136 10.64 -0.52 8.73
C THR A 136 10.73 -0.07 10.18
N ILE A 137 9.58 0.03 10.84
CA ILE A 137 9.47 0.36 12.26
C ILE A 137 9.85 -0.82 13.17
N ASP A 138 10.43 -0.53 14.33
CA ASP A 138 10.63 -1.51 15.39
C ASP A 138 9.31 -1.82 16.10
N LEU A 139 8.79 -3.02 15.91
CA LEU A 139 7.54 -3.49 16.54
C LEU A 139 7.63 -3.65 18.07
N SER A 140 8.81 -3.55 18.67
CA SER A 140 8.97 -3.52 20.13
C SER A 140 8.97 -2.11 20.72
N ASN A 141 8.93 -1.07 19.89
CA ASN A 141 8.98 0.33 20.31
C ASN A 141 7.58 0.92 20.48
N ASP A 142 7.04 0.85 21.71
CA ASP A 142 5.70 1.33 22.03
C ASP A 142 5.44 2.79 21.62
N GLN A 143 6.42 3.68 21.78
CA GLN A 143 6.22 5.10 21.43
C GLN A 143 6.07 5.27 19.91
N ALA A 144 6.90 4.59 19.13
CA ALA A 144 6.84 4.62 17.68
C ALA A 144 5.55 3.97 17.16
N LEU A 145 5.12 2.86 17.78
CA LEU A 145 3.86 2.19 17.45
C LEU A 145 2.64 3.08 17.74
N HIS A 146 2.57 3.73 18.90
CA HIS A 146 1.47 4.64 19.21
C HIS A 146 1.42 5.83 18.25
N PHE A 147 2.58 6.39 17.88
CA PHE A 147 2.63 7.47 16.89
C PHE A 147 2.09 7.01 15.54
N THR A 148 2.54 5.85 15.08
CA THR A 148 2.14 5.28 13.78
C THR A 148 0.64 4.97 13.75
N LYS A 149 0.10 4.35 14.79
CA LYS A 149 -1.33 4.07 14.93
C LYS A 149 -2.16 5.35 14.96
N GLY A 150 -1.74 6.37 15.72
CA GLY A 150 -2.42 7.67 15.77
C GLY A 150 -2.38 8.42 14.44
N LEU A 151 -1.26 8.34 13.70
CA LEU A 151 -1.15 8.89 12.35
C LEU A 151 -2.06 8.15 11.35
N ILE A 152 -2.09 6.82 11.39
CA ILE A 152 -2.97 6.01 10.53
C ILE A 152 -4.44 6.26 10.87
N GLU A 153 -4.80 6.38 12.16
CA GLU A 153 -6.15 6.71 12.62
C GLU A 153 -6.65 8.02 12.01
N LYS A 154 -5.81 9.06 11.95
CA LYS A 154 -6.14 10.34 11.30
C LYS A 154 -6.58 10.13 9.85
N TYR A 155 -5.83 9.35 9.08
CA TYR A 155 -6.17 9.07 7.68
C TYR A 155 -7.41 8.17 7.56
N ILE A 156 -7.53 7.13 8.39
CA ILE A 156 -8.75 6.29 8.44
C ILE A 156 -9.97 7.16 8.72
N ALA A 157 -9.90 8.04 9.72
CA ALA A 157 -10.99 8.93 10.09
C ALA A 157 -11.40 9.84 8.93
N TYR A 158 -10.43 10.47 8.25
CA TYR A 158 -10.67 11.28 7.07
C TYR A 158 -11.36 10.48 5.95
N PHE A 159 -10.74 9.36 5.53
CA PHE A 159 -11.24 8.55 4.41
C PHE A 159 -12.53 7.80 4.71
N SER A 160 -12.89 7.58 5.97
CA SER A 160 -14.16 6.94 6.35
C SER A 160 -15.41 7.70 5.87
N ASN A 161 -15.27 8.98 5.53
CA ASN A 161 -16.33 9.79 4.94
C ASN A 161 -16.52 9.53 3.43
N PHE A 162 -15.56 8.90 2.77
CA PHE A 162 -15.48 8.83 1.30
C PHE A 162 -15.26 7.41 0.75
N SER A 163 -14.62 6.54 1.52
CA SER A 163 -14.12 5.23 1.08
C SER A 163 -14.70 4.09 1.91
N GLU A 164 -14.97 2.96 1.28
CA GLU A 164 -15.40 1.74 1.99
C GLU A 164 -14.23 0.90 2.51
N ILE A 165 -13.08 0.95 1.83
CA ILE A 165 -11.92 0.09 2.07
C ILE A 165 -10.73 0.98 2.41
N PHE A 166 -9.94 0.58 3.40
CA PHE A 166 -8.65 1.20 3.71
C PHE A 166 -7.57 0.11 3.66
N ASN A 167 -6.53 0.31 2.86
CA ASN A 167 -5.40 -0.62 2.80
C ASN A 167 -4.31 -0.19 3.79
N ILE A 168 -4.00 -1.06 4.74
CA ILE A 168 -2.94 -0.84 5.75
C ILE A 168 -1.55 -1.29 5.27
N GLY A 169 -1.47 -1.89 4.07
CA GLY A 169 -0.22 -2.29 3.41
C GLY A 169 0.35 -3.58 4.01
N CYS A 170 1.30 -3.45 4.94
CA CYS A 170 1.98 -4.52 5.69
C CYS A 170 2.85 -5.48 4.86
N ASP A 171 3.28 -5.08 3.67
CA ASP A 171 4.18 -5.86 2.82
C ASP A 171 5.67 -5.65 3.16
N GLU A 172 6.46 -6.66 2.81
CA GLU A 172 7.92 -6.63 2.67
C GLU A 172 8.68 -6.08 3.90
N TYR A 173 8.31 -6.56 5.10
CA TYR A 173 8.94 -6.14 6.35
C TYR A 173 10.47 -6.27 6.31
N ALA A 174 11.15 -5.15 6.52
CA ALA A 174 12.60 -5.01 6.53
C ALA A 174 13.31 -5.56 5.27
N ASN A 175 12.68 -5.47 4.09
CA ASN A 175 13.25 -5.94 2.82
C ASN A 175 14.55 -5.23 2.39
N ASP A 176 14.89 -4.10 3.00
CA ASP A 176 16.15 -3.39 2.81
C ASP A 176 17.31 -4.01 3.58
N LEU A 177 17.03 -4.97 4.48
CA LEU A 177 18.01 -5.75 5.20
C LEU A 177 18.17 -7.14 4.56
N ASN A 178 19.40 -7.65 4.57
CA ASN A 178 19.70 -9.03 4.17
C ASN A 178 19.52 -10.02 5.35
N ASP A 179 18.48 -9.84 6.16
CA ASP A 179 18.23 -10.64 7.38
C ASP A 179 17.06 -11.64 7.24
N GLY A 180 16.38 -11.62 6.10
CA GLY A 180 15.29 -12.54 5.76
C GLY A 180 13.88 -12.04 6.10
N GLY A 181 13.72 -10.80 6.59
CA GLY A 181 12.41 -10.16 6.79
C GLY A 181 11.47 -11.00 7.66
N TRP A 182 10.36 -11.49 7.07
CA TRP A 182 9.40 -12.38 7.74
C TRP A 182 10.03 -13.60 8.40
N ARG A 183 10.98 -14.27 7.71
CA ARG A 183 11.70 -15.41 8.26
C ARG A 183 12.53 -15.01 9.47
N SER A 184 13.14 -13.82 9.43
CA SER A 184 13.94 -13.26 10.53
C SER A 184 13.09 -13.10 11.79
N ILE A 185 11.95 -12.40 11.67
CA ILE A 185 11.10 -12.10 12.83
C ILE A 185 10.35 -13.33 13.34
N GLN A 186 10.13 -14.37 12.50
CA GLN A 186 9.67 -15.66 13.00
C GLN A 186 10.74 -16.33 13.87
N GLN A 187 12.00 -16.36 13.44
CA GLN A 187 13.09 -16.99 14.20
C GLN A 187 13.37 -16.30 15.54
N THR A 188 13.18 -14.98 15.63
CA THR A 188 13.33 -14.23 16.88
C THR A 188 12.08 -14.27 17.78
N GLY A 189 10.94 -14.75 17.25
CA GLY A 189 9.64 -14.75 17.92
C GLY A 189 8.87 -13.43 17.81
N GLU A 190 9.47 -12.40 17.19
CA GLU A 190 8.88 -11.06 17.00
C GLU A 190 7.72 -11.05 15.99
N TYR A 191 7.53 -12.12 15.19
CA TYR A 191 6.38 -12.25 14.30
C TYR A 191 5.03 -12.20 15.04
N ARG A 192 4.99 -12.55 16.33
CA ARG A 192 3.78 -12.33 17.17
C ARG A 192 3.42 -10.84 17.27
N LEU A 193 4.41 -9.97 17.44
CA LEU A 193 4.19 -8.52 17.49
C LEU A 193 3.62 -7.99 16.16
N PHE A 194 4.02 -8.59 15.04
CA PHE A 194 3.44 -8.27 13.74
C PHE A 194 1.97 -8.69 13.65
N VAL A 195 1.62 -9.90 14.10
CA VAL A 195 0.22 -10.36 14.14
C VAL A 195 -0.63 -9.44 15.02
N GLU A 196 -0.13 -9.06 16.20
CA GLU A 196 -0.78 -8.12 17.11
C GLU A 196 -0.98 -6.74 16.45
N TYR A 197 0.07 -6.18 15.86
CA TYR A 197 0.03 -4.90 15.16
C TYR A 197 -1.01 -4.86 14.03
N VAL A 198 -1.02 -5.88 13.16
CA VAL A 198 -2.00 -5.96 12.06
C VAL A 198 -3.41 -6.04 12.60
N ASN A 199 -3.65 -6.85 13.63
CA ASN A 199 -4.98 -6.98 14.22
C ASN A 199 -5.46 -5.70 14.89
N GLU A 200 -4.58 -4.94 15.53
CA GLU A 200 -4.91 -3.62 16.10
C GLU A 200 -5.29 -2.61 15.01
N LEU A 201 -4.54 -2.57 13.90
CA LEU A 201 -4.90 -1.73 12.74
C LEU A 201 -6.24 -2.17 12.12
N VAL A 202 -6.52 -3.47 12.08
CA VAL A 202 -7.82 -3.99 11.65
C VAL A 202 -8.95 -3.48 12.55
N GLN A 203 -8.78 -3.53 13.88
CA GLN A 203 -9.79 -2.99 14.80
C GLN A 203 -9.98 -1.49 14.60
N LEU A 204 -8.90 -0.75 14.36
CA LEU A 204 -8.95 0.69 14.09
C LEU A 204 -9.76 1.00 12.83
N VAL A 205 -9.47 0.34 11.71
CA VAL A 205 -10.23 0.50 10.46
C VAL A 205 -11.72 0.16 10.67
N LYS A 206 -12.02 -0.92 11.39
CA LYS A 206 -13.39 -1.35 11.69
C LYS A 206 -14.14 -0.39 12.63
N ALA A 207 -13.44 0.27 13.55
CA ALA A 207 -14.04 1.27 14.43
C ALA A 207 -14.65 2.45 13.64
N TYR A 208 -14.06 2.76 12.48
CA TYR A 208 -14.57 3.74 11.52
C TYR A 208 -15.49 3.13 10.45
N LYS A 209 -15.96 1.89 10.66
CA LYS A 209 -16.90 1.16 9.77
C LYS A 209 -16.36 0.92 8.35
N MET A 210 -15.04 1.01 8.16
CA MET A 210 -14.38 0.66 6.92
C MET A 210 -13.97 -0.83 6.91
N LYS A 211 -13.68 -1.37 5.72
CA LYS A 211 -13.14 -2.71 5.53
C LYS A 211 -11.61 -2.64 5.44
N PRO A 212 -10.86 -3.37 6.28
CA PRO A 212 -9.40 -3.39 6.20
C PRO A 212 -8.93 -4.27 5.04
N MET A 213 -7.92 -3.79 4.32
CA MET A 213 -7.21 -4.54 3.29
C MET A 213 -5.71 -4.57 3.59
N VAL A 214 -5.02 -5.63 3.17
CA VAL A 214 -3.57 -5.83 3.39
C VAL A 214 -2.97 -6.59 2.21
N PHE A 215 -1.66 -6.46 1.96
CA PHE A 215 -0.94 -7.35 1.05
C PHE A 215 -0.65 -8.72 1.70
N ASN A 216 -0.48 -9.77 0.89
CA ASN A 216 -0.54 -11.15 1.40
C ASN A 216 0.74 -11.68 2.05
N ASP A 217 1.90 -11.11 1.74
CA ASP A 217 3.18 -11.76 1.93
C ASP A 217 3.55 -11.99 3.40
N GLY A 218 3.17 -11.08 4.29
CA GLY A 218 3.35 -11.24 5.72
C GLY A 218 2.26 -12.07 6.40
N ILE A 219 1.11 -12.32 5.76
CA ILE A 219 -0.06 -12.92 6.40
C ILE A 219 0.09 -14.45 6.45
N TYR A 220 0.16 -14.99 7.67
CA TYR A 220 0.49 -16.39 7.96
C TYR A 220 1.73 -16.87 7.17
N TYR A 221 2.83 -16.13 7.22
CA TYR A 221 4.06 -16.50 6.50
C TYR A 221 4.47 -17.96 6.83
N GLN A 222 4.83 -18.75 5.81
CA GLN A 222 5.03 -20.21 5.87
C GLN A 222 3.82 -21.04 6.33
N GLU A 223 2.60 -20.51 6.17
CA GLU A 223 1.35 -21.11 6.66
C GLU A 223 1.43 -21.41 8.18
N ASN A 224 2.24 -20.64 8.91
CA ASN A 224 2.55 -20.89 10.32
C ASN A 224 1.62 -20.11 11.25
N GLU A 225 0.77 -20.85 11.98
CA GLU A 225 -0.23 -20.28 12.89
C GLU A 225 0.25 -20.18 14.35
N THR A 226 1.47 -20.64 14.66
CA THR A 226 1.95 -20.72 16.06
C THR A 226 2.13 -19.36 16.74
N TYR A 227 2.21 -18.29 15.97
CA TYR A 227 2.38 -16.92 16.46
C TYR A 227 1.08 -16.16 16.68
N GLY A 228 -0.06 -16.71 16.23
CA GLY A 228 -1.38 -16.10 16.35
C GLY A 228 -2.19 -16.20 15.05
N THR A 229 -3.39 -15.63 15.09
CA THR A 229 -4.31 -15.59 13.94
C THR A 229 -4.61 -14.14 13.54
N PHE A 230 -4.80 -13.92 12.25
CA PHE A 230 -5.25 -12.64 11.71
C PHE A 230 -6.78 -12.56 11.72
N ASP A 231 -7.35 -11.37 11.93
CA ASP A 231 -8.79 -11.14 11.87
C ASP A 231 -9.36 -11.57 10.50
N PRO A 232 -10.34 -12.49 10.44
CA PRO A 232 -10.83 -13.06 9.18
C PRO A 232 -11.57 -12.06 8.29
N SER A 233 -11.94 -10.88 8.82
CA SER A 233 -12.53 -9.80 8.00
C SER A 233 -11.50 -9.04 7.15
N LEU A 234 -10.21 -9.34 7.32
CA LEU A 234 -9.13 -8.75 6.54
C LEU A 234 -9.20 -9.21 5.08
N LEU A 235 -9.41 -8.25 4.18
CA LEU A 235 -9.33 -8.46 2.72
C LEU A 235 -7.86 -8.57 2.31
N ILE A 236 -7.50 -9.60 1.56
CA ILE A 236 -6.13 -9.82 1.13
C ILE A 236 -5.97 -9.37 -0.33
N ALA A 237 -5.17 -8.35 -0.57
CA ALA A 237 -4.62 -7.99 -1.87
C ALA A 237 -3.48 -8.98 -2.20
N TYR A 238 -3.84 -10.09 -2.84
CA TYR A 238 -2.92 -11.19 -3.10
C TYR A 238 -2.09 -10.91 -4.34
N TRP A 239 -0.82 -10.53 -4.14
CA TRP A 239 0.04 -10.05 -5.23
C TRP A 239 1.13 -11.03 -5.64
N THR A 240 1.67 -11.80 -4.69
CA THR A 240 2.81 -12.70 -4.92
C THR A 240 2.57 -14.11 -4.39
N ALA A 241 3.14 -15.09 -5.08
CA ALA A 241 3.30 -16.46 -4.60
C ALA A 241 4.65 -16.70 -3.91
N GLY A 242 5.41 -15.63 -3.67
CA GLY A 242 6.73 -15.69 -3.10
C GLY A 242 7.79 -16.13 -4.09
N TRP A 243 9.02 -16.27 -3.59
CA TRP A 243 10.19 -16.70 -4.35
C TRP A 243 11.13 -17.49 -3.44
N SER A 244 12.31 -17.84 -3.95
CA SER A 244 13.30 -18.61 -3.18
C SER A 244 13.61 -17.93 -1.84
N ASN A 245 13.35 -18.64 -0.73
CA ASN A 245 13.46 -18.16 0.65
C ASN A 245 12.45 -17.08 1.07
N TYR A 246 11.37 -16.93 0.32
CA TYR A 246 10.25 -16.04 0.61
C TYR A 246 8.93 -16.82 0.51
N ASP A 247 8.69 -17.66 1.51
CA ASP A 247 7.66 -18.70 1.49
C ASP A 247 6.32 -18.17 2.04
N VAL A 248 5.59 -17.40 1.22
CA VAL A 248 4.30 -16.80 1.61
C VAL A 248 3.18 -17.84 1.72
N SER A 249 2.11 -17.52 2.46
CA SER A 249 0.91 -18.37 2.51
C SER A 249 0.26 -18.50 1.13
N SER A 250 -0.19 -19.72 0.78
CA SER A 250 -0.96 -19.92 -0.44
C SER A 250 -2.32 -19.23 -0.38
N ALA A 251 -2.83 -18.77 -1.52
CA ALA A 251 -4.16 -18.18 -1.62
C ALA A 251 -5.26 -19.11 -1.09
N LYS A 252 -5.11 -20.42 -1.34
CA LYS A 252 -6.02 -21.46 -0.86
C LYS A 252 -6.00 -21.57 0.67
N PHE A 253 -4.82 -21.51 1.28
CA PHE A 253 -4.69 -21.48 2.73
C PHE A 253 -5.39 -20.25 3.32
N LEU A 254 -5.16 -19.05 2.76
CA LEU A 254 -5.80 -17.82 3.24
C LEU A 254 -7.34 -17.87 3.12
N ILE A 255 -7.87 -18.40 2.01
CA ILE A 255 -9.31 -18.65 1.87
C ILE A 255 -9.81 -19.63 2.93
N SER A 256 -9.05 -20.69 3.23
CA SER A 256 -9.41 -21.66 4.27
C SER A 256 -9.45 -21.05 5.68
N LYS A 257 -8.73 -19.94 5.90
CA LYS A 257 -8.80 -19.13 7.14
C LYS A 257 -9.93 -18.10 7.15
N GLY A 258 -10.76 -18.07 6.10
CA GLY A 258 -11.94 -17.21 6.01
C GLY A 258 -11.70 -15.87 5.32
N HIS A 259 -10.48 -15.61 4.83
CA HIS A 259 -10.18 -14.36 4.15
C HIS A 259 -10.78 -14.30 2.75
N GLN A 260 -11.23 -13.11 2.36
CA GLN A 260 -11.56 -12.79 0.97
C GLN A 260 -10.32 -12.29 0.23
N LEU A 261 -10.28 -12.51 -1.08
CA LEU A 261 -9.13 -12.10 -1.91
C LEU A 261 -9.52 -11.02 -2.92
N LEU A 262 -8.63 -10.05 -3.10
CA LEU A 262 -8.52 -9.18 -4.27
C LEU A 262 -7.27 -9.62 -5.05
N ASN A 263 -7.46 -10.06 -6.30
CA ASN A 263 -6.37 -10.57 -7.11
C ASN A 263 -5.46 -9.42 -7.58
N THR A 264 -4.25 -9.34 -7.06
CA THR A 264 -3.31 -8.22 -7.31
C THR A 264 -2.07 -8.74 -8.04
N ASN A 265 -2.27 -9.69 -8.95
CA ASN A 265 -1.22 -10.47 -9.61
C ASN A 265 -0.07 -9.59 -10.15
N ASP A 266 1.14 -9.82 -9.66
CA ASP A 266 2.34 -9.05 -10.01
C ASP A 266 2.73 -9.11 -11.49
N HIS A 267 2.19 -10.07 -12.26
CA HIS A 267 2.32 -10.09 -13.72
C HIS A 267 1.65 -8.90 -14.42
N TRP A 268 0.75 -8.18 -13.72
CA TRP A 268 0.13 -6.95 -14.22
C TRP A 268 0.85 -5.69 -13.72
N TYR A 269 1.96 -5.83 -13.01
CA TYR A 269 2.70 -4.70 -12.49
C TYR A 269 3.51 -4.00 -13.58
N TRP A 270 3.45 -2.67 -13.54
CA TRP A 270 4.35 -1.80 -14.27
C TRP A 270 5.05 -0.85 -13.29
N VAL A 271 6.38 -0.88 -13.28
CA VAL A 271 7.20 0.13 -12.62
C VAL A 271 7.53 1.24 -13.61
N ILE A 272 7.19 2.47 -13.24
CA ILE A 272 7.36 3.67 -14.06
C ILE A 272 8.81 3.79 -14.54
N GLY A 273 8.99 4.22 -15.78
CA GLY A 273 10.31 4.29 -16.43
C GLY A 273 10.78 2.97 -17.06
N ARG A 274 10.34 1.81 -16.56
CA ARG A 274 10.75 0.51 -17.11
C ARG A 274 9.88 0.15 -18.31
N LYS A 275 10.40 0.24 -19.55
CA LYS A 275 9.63 -0.07 -20.78
C LYS A 275 9.82 -1.50 -21.26
N THR A 276 11.05 -1.99 -21.15
CA THR A 276 11.50 -3.30 -21.63
C THR A 276 12.32 -4.03 -20.57
N LYS A 277 12.64 -5.30 -20.82
CA LYS A 277 13.50 -6.12 -19.94
C LYS A 277 14.87 -5.49 -19.64
N LYS A 278 15.38 -4.62 -20.53
CA LYS A 278 16.65 -3.92 -20.31
C LYS A 278 16.57 -2.90 -19.18
N ASP A 279 15.37 -2.43 -18.87
CA ASP A 279 15.12 -1.40 -17.87
C ASP A 279 14.77 -1.98 -16.49
N GLY A 280 14.56 -3.30 -16.39
CA GLY A 280 14.30 -4.02 -15.14
C GLY A 280 13.07 -4.94 -15.19
N GLN A 281 12.72 -5.54 -14.04
CA GLN A 281 11.48 -6.31 -13.87
C GLN A 281 10.25 -5.40 -13.85
N TYR A 282 9.06 -5.98 -14.08
CA TYR A 282 7.78 -5.26 -14.13
C TYR A 282 7.80 -4.10 -15.12
N HIS A 283 8.30 -4.35 -16.34
CA HIS A 283 8.36 -3.35 -17.37
C HIS A 283 7.05 -3.26 -18.16
N LEU A 284 6.76 -2.13 -18.81
CA LEU A 284 5.51 -1.87 -19.53
C LEU A 284 5.13 -3.02 -20.49
N LYS A 285 6.11 -3.52 -21.27
CA LYS A 285 5.86 -4.65 -22.18
C LYS A 285 5.40 -5.93 -21.45
N SER A 286 5.97 -6.29 -20.29
CA SER A 286 5.56 -7.48 -19.55
C SER A 286 4.19 -7.30 -18.91
N ALA A 287 3.90 -6.10 -18.40
CA ALA A 287 2.58 -5.78 -17.86
C ALA A 287 1.49 -5.96 -18.94
N LYS A 288 1.72 -5.41 -20.15
CA LYS A 288 0.80 -5.57 -21.29
C LYS A 288 0.65 -7.03 -21.72
N GLU A 289 1.72 -7.81 -21.70
CA GLU A 289 1.66 -9.25 -21.99
C GLU A 289 0.86 -10.00 -20.91
N GLY A 290 1.06 -9.68 -19.64
CA GLY A 290 0.30 -10.24 -18.51
C GLY A 290 -1.20 -9.92 -18.61
N LEU A 291 -1.57 -8.67 -18.86
CA LEU A 291 -2.97 -8.26 -19.02
C LEU A 291 -3.68 -8.99 -20.17
N LYS A 292 -2.96 -9.36 -21.23
CA LYS A 292 -3.51 -10.08 -22.40
C LYS A 292 -3.62 -11.59 -22.20
N SER A 293 -2.75 -12.16 -21.38
CA SER A 293 -2.54 -13.61 -21.33
C SER A 293 -3.01 -14.27 -20.04
N ILE A 294 -3.17 -13.49 -18.96
CA ILE A 294 -3.55 -13.99 -17.65
C ILE A 294 -4.95 -13.48 -17.31
N SER A 295 -5.88 -14.41 -17.08
CA SER A 295 -7.26 -14.09 -16.70
C SER A 295 -7.28 -13.28 -15.40
N ASN A 296 -8.17 -12.29 -15.31
CA ASN A 296 -8.30 -11.44 -14.13
C ASN A 296 -8.72 -12.19 -12.84
N SER A 297 -9.20 -13.43 -12.99
CA SER A 297 -9.54 -14.34 -11.90
C SER A 297 -8.39 -15.28 -11.51
N PHE A 298 -7.29 -15.31 -12.27
CA PHE A 298 -6.15 -16.17 -11.98
C PHE A 298 -5.24 -15.55 -10.93
N VAL A 299 -5.29 -16.12 -9.71
CA VAL A 299 -4.41 -15.74 -8.59
C VAL A 299 -3.05 -16.40 -8.78
N VAL A 300 -1.97 -15.61 -8.67
CA VAL A 300 -0.60 -16.11 -8.86
C VAL A 300 -0.28 -17.29 -7.93
N GLY A 301 0.46 -18.28 -8.45
CA GLY A 301 0.83 -19.49 -7.72
C GLY A 301 -0.33 -20.42 -7.32
N SER A 302 -1.53 -20.19 -7.85
CA SER A 302 -2.75 -20.92 -7.47
C SER A 302 -3.33 -21.76 -8.60
N GLU A 303 -4.23 -22.68 -8.24
CA GLU A 303 -5.10 -23.37 -9.19
C GLU A 303 -6.19 -22.42 -9.74
N SER A 304 -6.72 -22.72 -10.93
CA SER A 304 -7.79 -21.92 -11.54
C SER A 304 -9.10 -22.02 -10.74
N GLY A 305 -9.87 -20.93 -10.69
CA GLY A 305 -11.23 -20.94 -10.14
C GLY A 305 -11.34 -20.59 -8.65
N LEU A 306 -10.29 -20.02 -8.05
CA LEU A 306 -10.40 -19.46 -6.70
C LEU A 306 -11.38 -18.26 -6.68
N PRO A 307 -12.20 -18.12 -5.62
CA PRO A 307 -13.08 -16.97 -5.47
C PRO A 307 -12.28 -15.70 -5.20
N VAL A 308 -12.52 -14.67 -6.01
CA VAL A 308 -11.93 -13.33 -5.84
C VAL A 308 -13.03 -12.27 -5.96
N LEU A 309 -12.92 -11.19 -5.18
CA LEU A 309 -13.84 -10.04 -5.26
C LEU A 309 -13.62 -9.20 -6.52
N GLY A 310 -12.41 -9.31 -7.06
CA GLY A 310 -11.98 -8.69 -8.29
C GLY A 310 -10.48 -8.69 -8.42
N SER A 311 -9.99 -7.75 -9.22
CA SER A 311 -8.59 -7.69 -9.63
C SER A 311 -8.04 -6.27 -9.58
N MET A 312 -6.76 -6.14 -9.29
CA MET A 312 -6.06 -4.87 -9.20
C MET A 312 -4.78 -4.88 -10.04
N VAL A 313 -4.62 -3.87 -10.90
CA VAL A 313 -3.43 -3.63 -11.73
C VAL A 313 -2.52 -2.63 -11.02
N GLY A 314 -1.25 -2.96 -10.80
CA GLY A 314 -0.33 -2.15 -10.00
C GLY A 314 0.62 -1.28 -10.83
N ILE A 315 0.60 0.04 -10.61
CA ILE A 315 1.55 1.00 -11.18
C ILE A 315 2.45 1.52 -10.06
N TRP A 316 3.73 1.17 -10.11
CA TRP A 316 4.68 1.41 -9.02
C TRP A 316 5.77 2.40 -9.41
N ALA A 317 6.33 3.09 -8.43
CA ALA A 317 7.37 4.08 -8.63
C ALA A 317 8.63 3.76 -7.81
N ASP A 318 9.11 2.51 -7.91
CA ASP A 318 10.34 2.03 -7.24
C ASP A 318 11.53 2.98 -7.48
N ASP A 319 11.62 3.50 -8.71
CA ASP A 319 12.59 4.48 -9.18
C ASP A 319 11.84 5.83 -9.35
N PRO A 320 11.54 6.58 -8.28
CA PRO A 320 10.63 7.72 -8.34
C PRO A 320 11.17 8.89 -9.17
N GLU A 321 12.47 8.91 -9.44
CA GLU A 321 13.13 9.84 -10.36
C GLU A 321 12.81 9.58 -11.84
N ALA A 322 12.28 8.41 -12.18
CA ALA A 322 11.90 8.11 -13.54
C ALA A 322 10.78 9.03 -14.03
N ASP A 323 10.89 9.46 -15.29
CA ASP A 323 9.87 10.29 -15.93
C ASP A 323 8.56 9.52 -16.04
N PHE A 324 7.49 10.08 -15.46
CA PHE A 324 6.14 9.56 -15.65
C PHE A 324 5.54 10.16 -16.92
N ASN A 325 5.49 9.36 -17.98
CA ASN A 325 4.71 9.70 -19.17
C ASN A 325 3.31 9.08 -19.07
N ILE A 326 2.29 9.93 -18.89
CA ILE A 326 0.90 9.50 -18.76
C ILE A 326 0.39 8.73 -20.00
N SER A 327 0.98 8.94 -21.19
CA SER A 327 0.60 8.19 -22.38
C SER A 327 0.96 6.71 -22.28
N ASP A 328 2.08 6.37 -21.62
CA ASP A 328 2.49 4.99 -21.39
C ASP A 328 1.47 4.26 -20.48
N LEU A 329 0.96 4.96 -19.45
CA LEU A 329 -0.13 4.45 -18.62
C LEU A 329 -1.41 4.24 -19.44
N PHE A 330 -1.79 5.21 -20.26
CA PHE A 330 -3.02 5.11 -21.05
C PHE A 330 -2.95 3.96 -22.07
N GLU A 331 -1.78 3.72 -22.67
CA GLU A 331 -1.53 2.57 -23.54
C GLU A 331 -1.65 1.23 -22.77
N LEU A 332 -1.21 1.20 -21.51
CA LEU A 332 -1.41 0.04 -20.63
C LEU A 332 -2.91 -0.18 -20.34
N LEU A 333 -3.65 0.88 -20.00
CA LEU A 333 -5.09 0.79 -19.68
C LEU A 333 -5.95 0.37 -20.87
N GLU A 334 -5.55 0.75 -22.09
CA GLU A 334 -6.18 0.33 -23.35
C GLU A 334 -5.86 -1.12 -23.74
N THR A 335 -4.88 -1.75 -23.07
CA THR A 335 -4.62 -3.16 -23.26
C THR A 335 -5.78 -3.96 -22.68
N GLN A 336 -6.55 -4.61 -23.55
CA GLN A 336 -7.71 -5.41 -23.17
C GLN A 336 -7.36 -6.37 -22.04
N PHE A 337 -7.96 -6.10 -20.89
CA PHE A 337 -7.99 -6.98 -19.74
C PHE A 337 -9.17 -7.93 -19.91
N GLU A 338 -9.06 -8.81 -20.90
CA GLU A 338 -10.15 -9.71 -21.28
C GLU A 338 -10.27 -10.89 -20.31
N ILE A 339 -11.51 -11.13 -19.89
CA ILE A 339 -11.94 -12.34 -19.22
C ILE A 339 -11.93 -13.44 -20.27
N LYS A 340 -10.88 -14.27 -20.27
CA LYS A 340 -10.98 -15.61 -20.86
C LYS A 340 -11.36 -16.62 -19.80
#